data_AF-A0A928A927-F1
#
_entry.id   AF-A0A928A927-F1
#
_cell.length_a   1.000
_cell.length_b   1.000
_cell.length_c   1.000
_cell.angle_alpha   90.00
_cell.angle_beta   90.00
_cell.angle_gamma   90.00
#
_symmetry.space_group_name_H-M   'P 1'
#
loop_
_entity.id
_entity.type
_entity.pdbx_description
1 polymer ?
#
loop_
_entity_poly.entity_id
_entity_poly.type
_entity_poly.pdbx_seq_one_letter_code
_entity_poly.pdbx_strand_id
1 'polypeptide(L)'
;MKKIKLLLVALVAVLVIPFSVNAAKKQPITVHMFRGEGCGYCAKALSFFESLEDTEYSKYFKLETHEVWYDEDNATLMGKVATYFKEDVGGVPYIIIGDKTFQGYAETYDEDIKAEIKKLYDSEEFVDKVQQIIDGEIKVDSTTNNNSSTDSKADSKTSKKDAEKSDKTTIIIVVAALVGFIALIYFARDTKDDFEFEEKSNNLEEEIETSEQLEEVVEEEPKKELKKTTTKKKVTKTKKTSQKK
;
A
#
# COMPACT_ATOMS: atom_id res chain seq x y z
N MET A 1 -20.08 -37.05 42.27
CA MET A 1 -18.87 -36.20 42.36
C MET A 1 -17.90 -36.36 41.18
N LYS A 2 -17.58 -37.58 40.71
CA LYS A 2 -16.65 -37.80 39.57
C LYS A 2 -17.11 -37.15 38.25
N LYS A 3 -18.42 -37.21 37.93
CA LYS A 3 -19.01 -36.59 36.73
C LYS A 3 -18.96 -35.04 36.73
N ILE A 4 -19.04 -34.43 37.91
CA ILE A 4 -18.93 -32.97 38.10
C ILE A 4 -17.48 -32.51 37.98
N LYS A 5 -16.52 -33.26 38.53
CA LYS A 5 -15.09 -32.99 38.31
C LYS A 5 -14.72 -33.11 36.83
N LEU A 6 -15.30 -34.09 36.11
CA LEU A 6 -15.06 -34.28 34.68
C LEU A 6 -15.67 -33.15 33.84
N LEU A 7 -16.84 -32.63 34.21
CA LEU A 7 -17.44 -31.43 33.58
C LEU A 7 -16.62 -30.17 33.83
N LEU A 8 -16.07 -29.98 35.03
CA LEU A 8 -15.21 -28.83 35.34
C LEU A 8 -13.88 -28.87 34.58
N VAL A 9 -13.27 -30.04 34.45
CA VAL A 9 -12.04 -30.22 33.65
C VAL A 9 -12.30 -29.95 32.17
N ALA A 10 -13.44 -30.40 31.64
CA ALA A 10 -13.84 -30.12 30.25
C ALA A 10 -14.10 -28.63 29.99
N LEU A 11 -14.75 -27.92 30.93
CA LEU A 11 -15.01 -26.47 30.81
C LEU A 11 -13.70 -25.66 30.81
N VAL A 12 -12.76 -26.02 31.70
CA VAL A 12 -11.43 -25.39 31.74
C VAL A 12 -10.66 -25.70 30.46
N ALA A 13 -10.72 -26.95 29.96
CA ALA A 13 -10.08 -27.34 28.71
C ALA A 13 -10.59 -26.56 27.48
N VAL A 14 -11.86 -26.17 27.46
CA VAL A 14 -12.45 -25.33 26.39
C VAL A 14 -11.99 -23.86 26.48
N LEU A 15 -11.70 -23.37 27.69
CA LEU A 15 -11.25 -22.00 27.93
C LEU A 15 -9.77 -21.76 27.56
N VAL A 16 -8.95 -22.83 27.54
CA VAL A 16 -7.55 -22.78 27.08
C VAL A 16 -7.39 -23.08 25.58
N ILE A 17 -8.49 -23.31 24.83
CA ILE A 17 -8.39 -23.42 23.38
C ILE A 17 -8.13 -22.01 22.83
N PRO A 18 -6.98 -21.74 22.20
CA PRO A 18 -6.77 -20.46 21.54
C PRO A 18 -7.77 -20.38 20.39
N PHE A 19 -8.76 -19.50 20.52
CA PHE A 19 -9.57 -19.08 19.38
C PHE A 19 -8.64 -18.30 18.45
N SER A 20 -8.09 -18.99 17.46
CA SER A 20 -7.37 -18.36 16.36
C SER A 20 -8.35 -17.54 15.53
N VAL A 21 -8.64 -16.32 16.00
CA VAL A 21 -9.32 -15.30 15.20
C VAL A 21 -8.36 -14.93 14.07
N ASN A 22 -8.70 -15.39 12.87
CA ASN A 22 -8.00 -14.99 11.66
C ASN A 22 -8.56 -13.63 11.23
N ALA A 23 -8.07 -12.55 11.86
CA ALA A 23 -8.39 -11.20 11.43
C ALA A 23 -7.68 -10.95 10.09
N ALA A 24 -8.41 -11.08 8.98
CA ALA A 24 -7.90 -10.67 7.68
C ALA A 24 -7.54 -9.18 7.77
N LYS A 25 -6.24 -8.85 7.65
CA LYS A 25 -5.79 -7.46 7.63
C LYS A 25 -6.37 -6.81 6.38
N LYS A 26 -7.21 -5.80 6.58
CA LYS A 26 -7.80 -5.04 5.49
C LYS A 26 -6.70 -4.26 4.77
N GLN A 27 -6.59 -4.49 3.46
CA GLN A 27 -5.56 -3.86 2.63
C GLN A 27 -5.94 -2.40 2.35
N PRO A 28 -4.96 -1.49 2.28
CA PRO A 28 -5.21 -0.12 1.85
C PRO A 28 -5.71 -0.10 0.40
N ILE A 29 -6.58 0.86 0.07
CA ILE A 29 -7.00 1.08 -1.32
C ILE A 29 -5.87 1.76 -2.12
N THR A 30 -5.84 1.59 -3.43
CA THR A 30 -4.96 2.37 -4.29
C THR A 30 -5.63 3.67 -4.70
N VAL A 31 -4.94 4.80 -4.48
CA VAL A 31 -5.26 6.08 -5.12
C VAL A 31 -4.24 6.29 -6.23
N HIS A 32 -4.71 6.47 -7.46
CA HIS A 32 -3.83 6.78 -8.58
C HIS A 32 -3.83 8.28 -8.87
N MET A 33 -2.66 8.84 -9.13
CA MET A 33 -2.51 10.23 -9.56
C MET A 33 -1.61 10.32 -10.78
N PHE A 34 -2.18 10.71 -11.92
CA PHE A 34 -1.40 11.13 -13.07
C PHE A 34 -0.90 12.56 -12.82
N ARG A 35 0.41 12.78 -12.94
CA ARG A 35 1.09 14.04 -12.61
C ARG A 35 2.08 14.44 -13.69
N GLY A 36 2.52 15.70 -13.61
CA GLY A 36 3.60 16.24 -14.42
C GLY A 36 4.76 16.73 -13.55
N GLU A 37 6.00 16.48 -13.95
CA GLU A 37 7.17 16.97 -13.23
C GLU A 37 7.30 18.49 -13.40
N GLY A 38 7.35 19.23 -12.29
CA GLY A 38 7.31 20.70 -12.29
C GLY A 38 5.90 21.31 -12.26
N CYS A 39 4.84 20.49 -12.24
CA CYS A 39 3.47 20.93 -12.10
C CYS A 39 3.16 21.44 -10.67
N GLY A 40 2.87 22.73 -10.53
CA GLY A 40 2.58 23.35 -9.23
C GLY A 40 1.33 22.79 -8.52
N TYR A 41 0.27 22.45 -9.26
CA TYR A 41 -0.93 21.84 -8.68
C TYR A 41 -0.68 20.39 -8.24
N CYS A 42 0.17 19.66 -8.97
CA CYS A 42 0.56 18.31 -8.64
C CYS A 42 1.39 18.29 -7.35
N ALA A 43 2.30 19.25 -7.18
CA ALA A 43 3.06 19.42 -5.93
C ALA A 43 2.13 19.68 -4.73
N LYS A 44 1.09 20.50 -4.89
CA LYS A 44 0.10 20.72 -3.82
C LYS A 44 -0.69 19.47 -3.47
N ALA A 45 -1.13 18.71 -4.48
CA ALA A 45 -1.81 17.43 -4.27
C ALA A 45 -0.91 16.42 -3.53
N LEU A 46 0.37 16.34 -3.92
CA LEU A 46 1.36 15.51 -3.24
C LEU A 46 1.52 15.90 -1.77
N SER A 47 1.72 17.19 -1.48
CA SER A 47 1.83 17.67 -0.10
C SER A 47 0.58 17.38 0.73
N PHE A 48 -0.60 17.41 0.12
CA PHE A 48 -1.83 16.99 0.78
C PHE A 48 -1.79 15.50 1.12
N PHE A 49 -1.48 14.60 0.18
CA PHE A 49 -1.41 13.17 0.46
C PHE A 49 -0.31 12.82 1.46
N GLU A 50 0.87 13.45 1.37
CA GLU A 50 1.96 13.32 2.35
C GLU A 50 1.49 13.73 3.76
N SER A 51 0.71 14.80 3.88
CA SER A 51 0.17 15.22 5.18
C SER A 51 -0.79 14.20 5.81
N LEU A 52 -1.33 13.26 5.03
CA LEU A 52 -2.18 12.18 5.53
C LEU A 52 -1.39 11.00 6.07
N GLU A 53 -0.11 10.85 5.72
CA GLU A 53 0.75 9.74 6.15
C GLU A 53 1.00 9.77 7.67
N ASP A 54 1.00 10.95 8.29
CA ASP A 54 1.13 11.13 9.74
C ASP A 54 -0.20 11.05 10.50
N THR A 55 -1.28 10.59 9.84
CA THR A 55 -2.62 10.51 10.42
C THR A 55 -3.16 9.08 10.39
N GLU A 56 -4.40 8.90 10.86
CA GLU A 56 -5.10 7.61 10.72
C GLU A 56 -5.31 7.17 9.27
N TYR A 57 -5.17 8.08 8.28
CA TYR A 57 -5.35 7.78 6.87
C TYR A 57 -4.22 6.95 6.26
N SER A 58 -3.05 6.89 6.89
CA SER A 58 -1.91 6.07 6.44
C SER A 58 -2.22 4.58 6.27
N LYS A 59 -3.22 4.06 6.99
CA LYS A 59 -3.67 2.66 6.84
C LYS A 59 -4.78 2.47 5.80
N TYR A 60 -5.40 3.56 5.33
CA TYR A 60 -6.57 3.51 4.46
C TYR A 60 -6.21 3.44 2.98
N PHE A 61 -5.10 4.05 2.57
CA PHE A 61 -4.72 4.12 1.15
C PHE A 61 -3.21 4.04 0.94
N LYS A 62 -2.84 3.72 -0.30
CA LYS A 62 -1.51 3.96 -0.89
C LYS A 62 -1.67 4.91 -2.07
N LEU A 63 -0.71 5.81 -2.26
CA LEU A 63 -0.67 6.70 -3.42
C LEU A 63 0.27 6.12 -4.48
N GLU A 64 -0.25 5.94 -5.70
CA GLU A 64 0.55 5.56 -6.86
C GLU A 64 0.52 6.69 -7.89
N THR A 65 1.69 7.23 -8.19
CA THR A 65 1.81 8.38 -9.11
C THR A 65 2.37 7.95 -10.45
N HIS A 66 1.78 8.47 -11.52
CA HIS A 66 2.19 8.22 -12.90
C HIS A 66 2.64 9.55 -13.51
N GLU A 67 3.92 9.68 -13.84
CA GLU A 67 4.43 10.87 -14.50
C GLU A 67 4.05 10.83 -15.98
N VAL A 68 3.41 11.87 -16.54
CA VAL A 68 2.86 11.82 -17.91
C VAL A 68 3.50 12.79 -18.89
N TRP A 69 4.33 13.73 -18.44
CA TRP A 69 4.96 14.68 -19.37
C TRP A 69 6.23 14.12 -20.01
N TYR A 70 6.92 13.22 -19.32
CA TYR A 70 8.19 12.65 -19.77
C TYR A 70 8.18 11.11 -19.88
N ASP A 71 7.02 10.50 -19.68
CA ASP A 71 6.80 9.06 -19.83
C ASP A 71 5.54 8.87 -20.70
N GLU A 72 5.78 8.45 -21.95
CA GLU A 72 4.75 8.29 -22.99
C GLU A 72 3.80 7.13 -22.69
N ASP A 73 4.26 6.10 -21.97
CA ASP A 73 3.45 4.95 -21.60
C ASP A 73 2.41 5.36 -20.54
N ASN A 74 2.84 6.15 -19.56
CA ASN A 74 1.94 6.74 -18.56
C ASN A 74 0.99 7.78 -19.17
N ALA A 75 1.44 8.57 -20.15
CA ALA A 75 0.57 9.48 -20.88
C ALA A 75 -0.52 8.72 -21.66
N THR A 76 -0.14 7.60 -22.28
CA THR A 76 -1.08 6.70 -22.96
C THR A 76 -2.04 6.04 -21.97
N LEU A 77 -1.55 5.62 -20.80
CA LEU A 77 -2.37 5.08 -19.72
C LEU A 77 -3.39 6.11 -19.22
N MET A 78 -2.96 7.36 -18.99
CA MET A 78 -3.85 8.46 -18.59
C MET A 78 -4.99 8.64 -19.60
N GLY A 79 -4.69 8.60 -20.90
CA GLY A 79 -5.69 8.66 -21.97
C GLY A 79 -6.69 7.49 -21.95
N LYS A 80 -6.21 6.27 -21.68
CA LYS A 80 -7.09 5.09 -21.53
C LYS A 80 -7.99 5.21 -20.31
N VAL A 81 -7.45 5.65 -19.18
CA VAL A 81 -8.21 5.87 -17.94
C VAL A 81 -9.27 6.95 -18.14
N ALA A 82 -8.91 8.10 -18.73
CA ALA A 82 -9.84 9.17 -19.06
C ALA A 82 -10.98 8.67 -19.98
N THR A 83 -10.64 7.88 -21.00
CA THR A 83 -11.63 7.27 -21.92
C THR A 83 -12.56 6.30 -21.19
N TYR A 84 -12.03 5.47 -20.29
CA TYR A 84 -12.84 4.55 -19.48
C TYR A 84 -13.86 5.29 -18.60
N PHE A 85 -13.42 6.38 -17.95
CA PHE A 85 -14.30 7.23 -17.14
C PHE A 85 -15.18 8.17 -17.98
N LYS A 86 -15.02 8.18 -19.32
CA LYS A 86 -15.73 9.05 -20.27
C LYS A 86 -15.51 10.54 -19.99
N GLU A 87 -14.30 10.89 -19.60
CA GLU A 87 -13.89 12.25 -19.27
C GLU A 87 -12.92 12.81 -20.31
N ASP A 88 -13.07 14.09 -20.60
CA ASP A 88 -12.07 14.84 -21.37
C ASP A 88 -11.08 15.48 -20.39
N VAL A 89 -9.92 14.85 -20.20
CA VAL A 89 -8.92 15.27 -19.23
C VAL A 89 -7.81 16.05 -19.93
N GLY A 90 -7.83 17.37 -19.77
CA GLY A 90 -6.89 18.28 -20.44
C GLY A 90 -5.59 18.57 -19.67
N GLY A 91 -5.41 18.04 -18.46
CA GLY A 91 -4.26 18.40 -17.64
C GLY A 91 -4.10 17.56 -16.37
N VAL A 92 -3.07 17.93 -15.59
CA VAL A 92 -2.65 17.24 -14.37
C VAL A 92 -2.73 18.18 -13.15
N PRO A 93 -2.88 17.66 -11.92
CA PRO A 93 -3.01 16.24 -11.59
C PRO A 93 -4.38 15.69 -11.99
N TYR A 94 -4.44 14.39 -12.33
CA TYR A 94 -5.69 13.65 -12.50
C TYR A 94 -5.71 12.50 -11.49
N ILE A 95 -6.61 12.58 -10.52
CA ILE A 95 -6.65 11.69 -9.35
C ILE A 95 -7.85 10.75 -9.48
N ILE A 96 -7.63 9.46 -9.26
CA ILE A 96 -8.64 8.40 -9.35
C ILE A 96 -8.71 7.66 -8.01
N ILE A 97 -9.93 7.55 -7.47
CA ILE A 97 -10.25 6.90 -6.20
C ILE A 97 -11.47 6.02 -6.42
N GLY A 98 -11.24 4.74 -6.72
CA GLY A 98 -12.30 3.81 -7.15
C GLY A 98 -13.03 4.34 -8.38
N ASP A 99 -14.27 4.80 -8.18
CA ASP A 99 -15.14 5.31 -9.25
C ASP A 99 -15.17 6.83 -9.34
N LYS A 100 -14.56 7.53 -8.37
CA LYS A 100 -14.52 8.99 -8.30
C LYS A 100 -13.21 9.50 -8.86
N THR A 101 -13.30 10.55 -9.65
CA THR A 101 -12.18 11.21 -10.32
C THR A 101 -12.11 12.68 -9.90
N PHE A 102 -10.91 13.25 -9.91
CA PHE A 102 -10.67 14.67 -9.67
C PHE A 102 -9.70 15.20 -10.72
N GLN A 103 -10.14 16.18 -11.50
CA GLN A 103 -9.31 16.85 -12.50
C GLN A 103 -8.75 18.15 -11.92
N GLY A 104 -7.43 18.25 -11.87
CA GLY A 104 -6.74 19.29 -11.11
C GLY A 104 -6.74 19.01 -9.60
N TYR A 105 -6.28 20.00 -8.84
CA TYR A 105 -6.32 19.94 -7.38
C TYR A 105 -6.55 21.32 -6.77
N ALA A 106 -7.43 21.37 -5.77
CA ALA A 106 -7.67 22.51 -4.91
C ALA A 106 -7.93 22.00 -3.49
N GLU A 107 -7.54 22.78 -2.47
CA GLU A 107 -7.72 22.43 -1.04
C GLU A 107 -9.20 22.15 -0.69
N THR A 108 -10.14 22.69 -1.47
CA THR A 108 -11.58 22.39 -1.33
C THR A 108 -11.93 20.93 -1.62
N TYR A 109 -11.02 20.15 -2.23
CA TYR A 109 -11.21 18.72 -2.51
C TYR A 109 -10.76 17.82 -1.36
N ASP A 110 -10.03 18.35 -0.37
CA ASP A 110 -9.37 17.55 0.67
C ASP A 110 -10.34 16.65 1.44
N GLU A 111 -11.46 17.22 1.90
CA GLU A 111 -12.47 16.47 2.65
C GLU A 111 -13.23 15.48 1.77
N ASP A 112 -13.42 15.80 0.49
CA ASP A 112 -14.04 14.93 -0.50
C ASP A 112 -13.17 13.72 -0.86
N ILE A 113 -11.85 13.93 -0.98
CA ILE A 113 -10.86 12.88 -1.20
C ILE A 113 -10.79 11.97 0.01
N LYS A 114 -10.64 12.54 1.22
CA LYS A 114 -10.64 11.80 2.49
C LYS A 114 -11.91 10.95 2.65
N ALA A 115 -13.08 11.55 2.42
CA ALA A 115 -14.35 10.87 2.56
C ALA A 115 -14.46 9.68 1.59
N GLU A 116 -14.05 9.83 0.32
CA GLU A 116 -14.10 8.73 -0.65
C GLU A 116 -13.10 7.62 -0.31
N ILE A 117 -11.87 7.96 0.09
CA ILE A 117 -10.87 7.00 0.55
C ILE A 117 -11.42 6.17 1.71
N LYS A 118 -11.96 6.84 2.74
CA LYS A 118 -12.48 6.16 3.92
C LYS A 118 -13.68 5.30 3.59
N LYS A 119 -14.60 5.79 2.75
CA LYS A 119 -15.78 5.05 2.28
C LYS A 119 -15.38 3.76 1.57
N LEU A 120 -14.44 3.83 0.62
CA LEU A 120 -13.98 2.65 -0.11
C LEU A 120 -13.17 1.71 0.78
N TYR A 121 -12.31 2.25 1.64
CA TYR A 121 -11.58 1.44 2.62
C TYR A 121 -12.53 0.74 3.58
N ASP A 122 -13.65 1.32 3.99
CA ASP A 122 -14.61 0.67 4.89
C ASP A 122 -15.52 -0.33 4.15
N SER A 123 -15.65 -0.21 2.82
CA SER A 123 -16.38 -1.16 1.98
C SER A 123 -15.65 -2.49 1.79
N GLU A 124 -16.34 -3.52 1.34
CA GLU A 124 -15.74 -4.80 0.91
C GLU A 124 -15.54 -4.86 -0.62
N GLU A 125 -15.89 -3.79 -1.35
CA GLU A 125 -16.10 -3.79 -2.81
C GLU A 125 -15.09 -2.92 -3.56
N PHE A 126 -13.95 -2.55 -2.94
CA PHE A 126 -12.93 -1.80 -3.66
C PHE A 126 -12.37 -2.60 -4.83
N VAL A 127 -12.51 -2.05 -6.04
CA VAL A 127 -11.90 -2.56 -7.26
C VAL A 127 -10.98 -1.48 -7.82
N ASP A 128 -9.72 -1.84 -8.02
CA ASP A 128 -8.74 -0.96 -8.62
C ASP A 128 -8.87 -0.96 -10.15
N LYS A 129 -9.75 -0.11 -10.65
CA LYS A 129 -10.06 -0.02 -12.09
C LYS A 129 -8.86 0.43 -12.92
N VAL A 130 -7.97 1.25 -12.36
CA VAL A 130 -6.76 1.67 -13.05
C VAL A 130 -5.81 0.48 -13.18
N GLN A 131 -5.62 -0.29 -12.10
CA GLN A 131 -4.84 -1.52 -12.18
C GLN A 131 -5.44 -2.54 -13.17
N GLN A 132 -6.77 -2.70 -13.22
CA GLN A 132 -7.42 -3.56 -14.22
C GLN A 132 -7.19 -3.10 -15.67
N ILE A 133 -7.02 -1.80 -15.91
CA ILE A 133 -6.64 -1.25 -17.21
C ILE A 133 -5.16 -1.54 -17.51
N ILE A 134 -4.28 -1.40 -16.51
CA ILE A 134 -2.85 -1.73 -16.62
C ILE A 134 -2.66 -3.21 -16.95
N ASP A 135 -3.38 -4.09 -16.25
CA ASP A 135 -3.31 -5.55 -16.41
C ASP A 135 -4.01 -6.03 -17.69
N GLY A 136 -4.74 -5.14 -18.38
CA GLY A 136 -5.45 -5.44 -19.63
C GLY A 136 -6.74 -6.25 -19.43
N GLU A 137 -7.23 -6.38 -18.18
CA GLU A 137 -8.52 -6.98 -17.86
C GLU A 137 -9.67 -6.13 -18.43
N ILE A 138 -9.55 -4.80 -18.31
CA ILE A 138 -10.46 -3.83 -18.95
C ILE A 138 -9.85 -3.39 -20.28
N LYS A 139 -10.53 -3.72 -21.37
CA LYS A 139 -10.16 -3.26 -22.72
C LYS A 139 -10.87 -1.94 -23.04
N VAL A 140 -10.09 -0.87 -23.14
CA VAL A 140 -10.57 0.45 -23.56
C VAL A 140 -10.32 0.58 -25.07
N ASP A 141 -11.36 0.41 -25.88
CA ASP A 141 -11.31 0.71 -27.32
C ASP A 141 -11.55 2.21 -27.51
N SER A 142 -10.67 2.88 -28.26
CA SER A 142 -10.73 4.32 -28.53
C SER A 142 -11.84 4.72 -29.53
N THR A 143 -12.70 3.79 -29.96
CA THR A 143 -13.77 4.06 -30.93
C THR A 143 -15.15 4.27 -30.26
N THR A 144 -15.46 5.52 -29.95
CA THR A 144 -16.79 6.17 -29.93
C THR A 144 -18.03 5.42 -29.35
N ASN A 145 -18.58 6.04 -28.29
CA ASN A 145 -19.98 6.13 -27.83
C ASN A 145 -20.74 4.84 -27.42
N ASN A 146 -21.33 4.85 -26.21
CA ASN A 146 -22.78 4.92 -26.02
C ASN A 146 -23.20 4.76 -24.53
N ASN A 147 -24.30 5.45 -24.21
CA ASN A 147 -25.15 5.19 -23.05
C ASN A 147 -25.57 3.71 -23.00
N SER A 148 -25.57 3.14 -21.81
CA SER A 148 -26.46 2.02 -21.50
C SER A 148 -26.76 2.01 -20.01
N SER A 149 -27.75 2.81 -19.63
CA SER A 149 -28.64 2.48 -18.53
C SER A 149 -29.85 1.75 -19.12
N THR A 150 -30.12 0.58 -18.54
CA THR A 150 -31.43 -0.03 -18.32
C THR A 150 -32.28 -0.49 -19.52
N ASP A 151 -32.45 -1.82 -19.52
CA ASP A 151 -33.69 -2.57 -19.73
C ASP A 151 -34.31 -2.65 -21.13
N SER A 152 -34.19 -3.84 -21.72
CA SER A 152 -35.37 -4.55 -22.23
C SER A 152 -35.15 -6.07 -22.31
N LYS A 153 -36.02 -6.72 -21.55
CA LYS A 153 -36.35 -8.15 -21.47
C LYS A 153 -37.00 -8.66 -22.75
N ALA A 154 -36.56 -9.83 -23.25
CA ALA A 154 -37.33 -10.90 -23.90
C ALA A 154 -36.35 -11.84 -24.65
N ASP A 155 -36.47 -13.16 -24.74
CA ASP A 155 -37.16 -14.24 -24.03
C ASP A 155 -36.67 -15.54 -24.72
N SER A 156 -36.77 -16.71 -24.03
CA SER A 156 -36.68 -18.07 -24.60
C SER A 156 -35.30 -18.56 -25.13
N LYS A 157 -34.71 -19.72 -24.78
CA LYS A 157 -35.27 -21.02 -24.33
C LYS A 157 -34.16 -21.97 -23.83
N THR A 158 -34.40 -22.59 -22.68
CA THR A 158 -34.08 -23.98 -22.26
C THR A 158 -32.82 -24.69 -22.78
N SER A 159 -31.90 -25.03 -21.85
CA SER A 159 -31.46 -26.42 -21.67
C SER A 159 -31.06 -26.72 -20.22
N LYS A 160 -31.58 -27.85 -19.77
CA LYS A 160 -31.65 -28.40 -18.42
C LYS A 160 -30.41 -29.26 -18.17
N LYS A 161 -29.77 -29.16 -17.00
CA LYS A 161 -29.21 -30.32 -16.26
C LYS A 161 -28.68 -29.89 -14.89
N ASP A 162 -29.49 -30.20 -13.88
CA ASP A 162 -29.05 -30.41 -12.52
C ASP A 162 -28.18 -31.67 -12.46
N ALA A 163 -27.10 -31.64 -11.68
CA ALA A 163 -26.47 -32.83 -11.11
C ALA A 163 -25.66 -32.43 -9.87
N GLU A 164 -26.39 -32.19 -8.79
CA GLU A 164 -25.94 -32.43 -7.43
C GLU A 164 -25.37 -33.86 -7.34
N LYS A 165 -24.10 -34.03 -6.94
CA LYS A 165 -23.59 -35.33 -6.54
C LYS A 165 -22.64 -35.22 -5.36
N SER A 166 -23.20 -35.58 -4.21
CA SER A 166 -22.56 -36.03 -2.97
C SER A 166 -21.24 -36.77 -3.21
N ASP A 167 -20.13 -36.14 -2.83
CA ASP A 167 -18.80 -36.71 -2.96
C ASP A 167 -18.38 -37.46 -1.69
N LYS A 168 -18.52 -38.78 -1.73
CA LYS A 168 -17.86 -39.73 -0.80
C LYS A 168 -16.33 -39.59 -0.80
N THR A 169 -15.77 -38.86 -1.78
CA THR A 169 -14.34 -38.61 -1.98
C THR A 169 -13.73 -37.71 -0.90
N THR A 170 -14.46 -36.71 -0.40
CA THR A 170 -13.96 -35.81 0.65
C THR A 170 -13.83 -36.51 2.01
N ILE A 171 -14.75 -37.44 2.32
CA ILE A 171 -14.71 -38.22 3.57
C ILE A 171 -13.48 -39.15 3.59
N ILE A 172 -13.09 -39.72 2.45
CA ILE A 172 -11.93 -40.61 2.36
C ILE A 172 -10.63 -39.84 2.65
N ILE A 173 -10.49 -38.62 2.13
CA ILE A 173 -9.31 -37.78 2.39
C ILE A 173 -9.22 -37.40 3.87
N VAL A 174 -10.35 -37.05 4.50
CA VAL A 174 -10.38 -36.70 5.94
C VAL A 174 -10.07 -37.92 6.81
N VAL A 175 -10.61 -39.10 6.48
CA VAL A 175 -10.35 -40.34 7.25
C VAL A 175 -8.89 -40.80 7.07
N ALA A 176 -8.32 -40.69 5.87
CA ALA A 176 -6.91 -41.01 5.62
C ALA A 176 -5.98 -40.05 6.36
N ALA A 177 -6.30 -38.76 6.39
CA ALA A 177 -5.53 -37.77 7.17
C ALA A 177 -5.61 -38.04 8.68
N LEU A 178 -6.78 -38.41 9.20
CA LEU A 178 -6.96 -38.72 10.62
C LEU A 178 -6.22 -40.01 11.03
N VAL A 179 -6.27 -41.06 10.22
CA VAL A 179 -5.53 -42.32 10.48
C VAL A 179 -4.03 -42.09 10.36
N GLY A 180 -3.58 -41.30 9.37
CA GLY A 180 -2.17 -40.91 9.23
C GLY A 180 -1.67 -40.10 10.43
N PHE A 181 -2.47 -39.16 10.94
CA PHE A 181 -2.11 -38.34 12.09
C PHE A 181 -2.03 -39.17 13.39
N ILE A 182 -2.94 -40.13 13.57
CA ILE A 182 -2.90 -41.07 14.71
C ILE A 182 -1.68 -42.00 14.61
N ALA A 183 -1.35 -42.50 13.42
CA ALA A 183 -0.16 -43.32 13.20
C ALA A 183 1.13 -42.53 13.45
N LEU A 184 1.19 -41.25 13.05
CA LEU A 184 2.33 -40.36 13.27
C LEU A 184 2.52 -40.07 14.77
N ILE A 185 1.43 -39.87 15.52
CA ILE A 185 1.48 -39.74 16.98
C ILE A 185 1.96 -41.04 17.63
N TYR A 186 1.58 -42.22 17.12
CA TYR A 186 2.06 -43.50 17.62
C TYR A 186 3.55 -43.71 17.34
N PHE A 187 4.00 -43.37 16.13
CA PHE A 187 5.41 -43.44 15.72
C PHE A 187 6.29 -42.47 16.51
N ALA A 188 5.80 -41.26 16.79
CA ALA A 188 6.48 -40.27 17.63
C ALA A 188 6.51 -40.65 19.12
N ARG A 189 5.73 -41.64 19.56
CA ARG A 189 5.77 -42.15 20.94
C ARG A 189 6.79 -43.28 21.12
N ASP A 190 7.20 -43.94 20.03
CA ASP A 190 8.18 -45.04 20.05
C ASP A 190 9.64 -44.54 19.99
N THR A 191 9.88 -43.30 19.55
CA THR A 191 11.20 -42.66 19.68
C THR A 191 11.33 -41.98 21.04
N LYS A 192 11.31 -42.78 22.11
CA LYS A 192 11.98 -42.41 23.37
C LYS A 192 13.17 -43.34 23.53
N ASP A 193 14.17 -43.13 22.69
CA ASP A 193 15.55 -43.48 22.98
C ASP A 193 16.38 -42.24 22.64
N ASP A 194 16.76 -41.55 23.71
CA ASP A 194 17.95 -40.71 23.91
C ASP A 194 18.52 -39.99 22.68
N PHE A 195 18.17 -38.71 22.51
CA PHE A 195 19.04 -37.78 21.80
C PHE A 195 19.21 -36.49 22.60
N GLU A 196 20.23 -36.57 23.45
CA GLU A 196 20.92 -35.48 24.12
C GLU A 196 21.70 -34.70 23.06
N PHE A 197 21.44 -33.40 22.90
CA PHE A 197 22.37 -32.50 22.23
C PHE A 197 22.39 -31.17 22.96
N GLU A 198 23.45 -31.02 23.77
CA GLU A 198 23.85 -29.78 24.41
C GLU A 198 24.09 -28.66 23.39
N GLU A 199 23.55 -27.49 23.76
CA GLU A 199 24.25 -26.22 23.83
C GLU A 199 25.49 -26.02 22.94
N LYS A 200 25.35 -25.13 21.95
CA LYS A 200 26.42 -24.17 21.69
C LYS A 200 25.87 -22.81 21.28
N SER A 201 25.67 -22.01 22.31
CA SER A 201 25.80 -20.55 22.30
C SER A 201 27.20 -20.14 21.80
N ASN A 202 27.26 -18.90 21.31
CA ASN A 202 28.46 -18.12 20.95
C ASN A 202 28.94 -18.28 19.50
N ASN A 203 28.59 -17.28 18.67
CA ASN A 203 29.54 -16.45 17.91
C ASN A 203 28.78 -15.52 16.96
N LEU A 204 28.44 -14.29 17.41
CA LEU A 204 28.24 -13.15 16.50
C LEU A 204 28.27 -11.80 17.24
N GLU A 205 29.24 -11.63 18.13
CA GLU A 205 29.62 -10.33 18.72
C GLU A 205 31.14 -10.23 18.65
N GLU A 206 31.68 -10.05 17.45
CA GLU A 206 33.09 -9.72 17.23
C GLU A 206 33.27 -8.99 15.90
N GLU A 207 32.52 -7.91 15.69
CA GLU A 207 32.83 -6.93 14.63
C GLU A 207 32.30 -5.53 14.97
N ILE A 208 32.46 -5.11 16.24
CA ILE A 208 32.18 -3.73 16.68
C ILE A 208 33.23 -3.32 17.71
N GLU A 209 34.52 -3.31 17.36
CA GLU A 209 35.51 -2.61 18.21
C GLU A 209 36.88 -2.41 17.53
N THR A 210 36.94 -1.81 16.33
CA THR A 210 38.22 -1.26 15.84
C THR A 210 38.03 -0.13 14.82
N SER A 211 37.52 1.02 15.24
CA SER A 211 37.77 2.28 14.52
C SER A 211 37.66 3.56 15.37
N GLU A 212 37.54 3.44 16.69
CA GLU A 212 37.31 4.58 17.61
C GLU A 212 38.59 5.12 18.28
N GLN A 213 39.75 4.96 17.65
CA GLN A 213 41.01 5.53 18.16
C GLN A 213 41.78 6.24 17.04
N LEU A 214 41.36 7.44 16.65
CA LEU A 214 42.23 8.34 15.88
C LEU A 214 41.88 9.84 16.03
N GLU A 215 41.32 10.24 17.17
CA GLU A 215 41.33 11.64 17.60
C GLU A 215 42.17 11.75 18.87
N GLU A 216 42.96 12.83 18.97
CA GLU A 216 43.75 13.26 20.14
C GLU A 216 45.22 12.79 20.24
N VAL A 217 46.16 13.47 19.53
CA VAL A 217 47.46 13.96 20.05
C VAL A 217 47.95 15.12 19.13
N VAL A 218 47.66 16.38 19.44
CA VAL A 218 48.55 17.44 20.00
C VAL A 218 49.60 18.05 19.04
N GLU A 219 49.37 19.35 18.77
CA GLU A 219 50.26 20.51 18.53
C GLU A 219 51.78 20.34 18.25
N GLU A 220 52.28 21.03 17.20
CA GLU A 220 53.20 22.18 17.33
C GLU A 220 53.36 22.94 15.99
N GLU A 221 53.31 24.29 16.03
CA GLU A 221 53.62 25.20 14.89
C GLU A 221 55.13 25.27 14.56
N PRO A 222 55.57 25.90 13.45
CA PRO A 222 55.80 27.36 13.50
C PRO A 222 55.48 28.17 12.23
N LYS A 223 55.18 29.44 12.51
CA LYS A 223 54.93 30.62 11.65
C LYS A 223 55.91 30.85 10.49
N LYS A 224 55.37 31.37 9.36
CA LYS A 224 56.04 32.41 8.57
C LYS A 224 55.04 33.36 7.87
N GLU A 225 55.36 34.64 7.99
CA GLU A 225 54.60 35.84 7.64
C GLU A 225 54.51 36.20 6.14
N LEU A 226 53.65 37.22 5.87
CA LEU A 226 53.69 38.25 4.82
C LEU A 226 52.99 37.89 3.48
N LYS A 227 52.03 38.64 2.89
CA LYS A 227 51.72 40.08 2.90
C LYS A 227 50.23 40.38 2.62
N LYS A 228 49.78 41.52 3.17
CA LYS A 228 48.57 42.30 2.85
C LYS A 228 48.37 42.59 1.36
N THR A 229 47.11 42.62 0.92
CA THR A 229 46.58 43.81 0.20
C THR A 229 45.05 43.92 0.34
N THR A 230 44.63 44.98 1.02
CA THR A 230 43.28 45.53 1.05
C THR A 230 43.00 46.36 -0.21
N THR A 231 41.76 46.36 -0.72
CA THR A 231 41.15 47.58 -1.28
C THR A 231 39.62 47.58 -1.11
N LYS A 232 39.12 48.58 -0.39
CA LYS A 232 37.71 49.02 -0.32
C LYS A 232 37.44 50.09 -1.40
N LYS A 233 36.23 50.11 -1.97
CA LYS A 233 35.54 51.31 -2.52
C LYS A 233 34.05 50.91 -2.72
N LYS A 234 33.04 51.32 -1.94
CA LYS A 234 32.44 52.60 -1.51
C LYS A 234 31.63 53.35 -2.59
N VAL A 235 30.30 53.43 -2.36
CA VAL A 235 29.26 54.44 -2.73
C VAL A 235 28.78 54.36 -4.21
N THR A 236 27.47 54.38 -4.54
CA THR A 236 26.56 55.53 -4.34
C THR A 236 25.06 55.21 -4.46
N LYS A 237 24.27 55.84 -3.58
CA LYS A 237 22.80 55.97 -3.57
C LYS A 237 22.28 56.70 -4.81
N THR A 238 21.08 56.38 -5.27
CA THR A 238 20.24 57.36 -5.98
C THR A 238 18.80 57.29 -5.49
N LYS A 239 18.34 58.46 -5.03
CA LYS A 239 17.04 58.83 -4.50
C LYS A 239 16.12 59.14 -5.69
N LYS A 240 14.90 58.59 -5.71
CA LYS A 240 13.85 59.02 -6.66
C LYS A 240 12.69 59.60 -5.85
N THR A 241 12.52 60.92 -5.96
CA THR A 241 11.33 61.64 -5.53
C THR A 241 10.86 62.42 -6.76
N SER A 242 9.65 62.14 -7.21
CA SER A 242 8.92 62.96 -8.20
C SER A 242 7.62 63.39 -7.53
N GLN A 243 7.50 64.69 -7.27
CA GLN A 243 6.22 65.36 -7.02
C GLN A 243 5.76 66.00 -8.32
N LYS A 244 4.46 65.84 -8.62
CA LYS A 244 3.70 66.72 -9.49
C LYS A 244 2.28 66.85 -8.94
N LYS A 245 2.10 67.76 -7.98
CA LYS A 245 1.03 68.76 -7.95
C LYS A 245 1.32 69.79 -6.88
#